data_AF-A0A5A7NL90-F1
#
_entry.id   AF-A0A5A7NL90-F1
#
_cell.length_a   1.000
_cell.length_b   1.000
_cell.length_c   1.000
_cell.angle_alpha   90.00
_cell.angle_beta   90.00
_cell.angle_gamma   90.00
#
_symmetry.space_group_name_H-M   'P 1'
#
loop_
_entity.id
_entity.type
_entity.pdbx_description
1 polymer ?
#
loop_
_entity_poly.entity_id
_entity_poly.type
_entity_poly.pdbx_seq_one_letter_code
_entity_poly.pdbx_strand_id
1 'polypeptide(L)'
;MILHELIDYDLLRIIWWALLGVLLIGFALTDGFDMGVGALLPFVAKTDAERRVVINTVGPVWEGNQVWFILGGGAIFAAWPPLYAVSFSGFYLAMFIILAALIVRPVAFKFRSKRQNVRWRKSWDWALFAGGAVPALIFGVAVGNVLQGVPFELTPDLFARYEGAFYAKFAGLLNPFALLVGVMSLAMLVTHGAAWISFKAEGVVATRARSMGTISGLVTIGGYVLAGLWLAYGISGYAWQKILFPMGRPIRFIPMSSAQAAGFLFMGNGHGLLWHRGLAFLA
;
A
#
# COMPACT_ATOMS: atom_id res chain seq x y z
N MET A 1 35.48 16.66 8.39
CA MET A 1 34.71 15.54 8.97
C MET A 1 33.55 15.29 8.04
N ILE A 2 33.64 14.23 7.24
CA ILE A 2 32.65 13.92 6.20
C ILE A 2 31.71 12.87 6.80
N LEU A 3 30.40 12.92 6.50
CA LEU A 3 29.34 12.16 7.20
C LEU A 3 29.60 10.63 7.34
N HIS A 4 30.34 10.02 6.41
CA HIS A 4 30.68 8.59 6.43
C HIS A 4 31.76 8.22 7.46
N GLU A 5 32.47 9.19 8.04
CA GLU A 5 33.38 8.97 9.17
C GLU A 5 32.63 8.91 10.51
N LEU A 6 31.39 9.42 10.56
CA LEU A 6 30.55 9.48 11.76
C LEU A 6 29.53 8.34 11.84
N ILE A 7 28.98 7.92 10.69
CA ILE A 7 28.00 6.85 10.57
C ILE A 7 28.39 6.00 9.36
N ASP A 8 28.55 4.70 9.60
CA ASP A 8 28.84 3.74 8.54
C ASP A 8 27.75 3.73 7.46
N TYR A 9 28.15 3.57 6.20
CA TYR A 9 27.25 3.70 5.07
C TYR A 9 26.22 2.55 5.00
N ASP A 10 26.61 1.33 5.37
CA ASP A 10 25.67 0.21 5.44
C ASP A 10 24.67 0.41 6.60
N LEU A 11 25.13 0.94 7.73
CA LEU A 11 24.25 1.33 8.81
C LEU A 11 23.24 2.41 8.37
N LEU A 12 23.68 3.42 7.63
CA LEU A 12 22.80 4.47 7.10
C LEU A 12 21.68 3.90 6.20
N ARG A 13 22.00 2.90 5.36
CA ARG A 13 21.02 2.21 4.51
C ARG A 13 19.96 1.47 5.32
N ILE A 14 20.38 0.78 6.38
CA ILE A 14 19.46 0.06 7.29
C ILE A 14 18.57 1.06 8.04
N ILE A 15 19.14 2.18 8.49
CA ILE A 15 18.39 3.26 9.17
C ILE A 15 17.29 3.79 8.24
N TRP A 16 17.61 4.15 7.00
CA TRP A 16 16.62 4.66 6.04
C TRP A 16 15.54 3.63 5.70
N TRP A 17 15.92 2.35 5.63
CA TRP A 17 14.95 1.26 5.47
C TRP A 17 14.00 1.12 6.65
N ALA A 18 14.53 1.15 7.88
CA ALA A 18 13.72 1.11 9.09
C ALA A 18 12.81 2.35 9.20
N LEU A 19 13.33 3.54 8.89
CA LEU A 19 12.57 4.78 8.87
C LEU A 19 11.42 4.72 7.86
N LEU A 20 11.67 4.20 6.64
CA LEU A 20 10.59 4.02 5.68
C LEU A 20 9.52 3.05 6.20
N GLY A 21 9.94 1.94 6.83
CA GLY A 21 9.03 1.01 7.49
C GLY A 21 8.16 1.70 8.55
N VAL A 22 8.75 2.52 9.41
CA VAL A 22 8.02 3.31 10.42
C VAL A 22 7.04 4.29 9.77
N LEU A 23 7.45 4.98 8.69
CA LEU A 23 6.57 5.92 7.99
C LEU A 23 5.37 5.22 7.34
N LEU A 24 5.58 4.07 6.69
CA LEU A 24 4.51 3.29 6.08
C LEU A 24 3.57 2.68 7.13
N ILE A 25 4.11 2.20 8.25
CA ILE A 25 3.30 1.75 9.40
C ILE A 25 2.52 2.91 9.99
N GLY A 26 3.15 4.07 10.20
CA GLY A 26 2.51 5.28 10.69
C GLY A 26 1.36 5.72 9.79
N PHE A 27 1.56 5.70 8.48
CA PHE A 27 0.51 5.94 7.48
C PHE A 27 -0.64 4.93 7.60
N ALA A 28 -0.34 3.63 7.66
CA ALA A 28 -1.37 2.59 7.79
C ALA A 28 -2.12 2.64 9.13
N LEU A 29 -1.47 3.06 10.22
CA LEU A 29 -2.08 3.19 11.54
C LEU A 29 -2.95 4.44 11.67
N THR A 30 -2.57 5.53 10.99
CA THR A 30 -3.28 6.82 11.09
C THR A 30 -4.30 6.95 9.97
N ASP A 31 -3.84 7.22 8.74
CA ASP A 31 -4.71 7.40 7.59
C ASP A 31 -5.47 6.11 7.22
N GLY A 32 -4.98 4.95 7.66
CA GLY A 32 -5.68 3.69 7.46
C GLY A 32 -7.05 3.61 8.14
N PHE A 33 -7.23 4.16 9.35
CA PHE A 33 -8.58 4.22 9.94
C PHE A 33 -9.44 5.26 9.23
N ASP A 34 -8.87 6.37 8.75
CA ASP A 34 -9.61 7.37 7.97
C ASP A 34 -10.15 6.78 6.66
N MET A 35 -9.32 6.02 5.94
CA MET A 35 -9.72 5.29 4.75
C MET A 35 -10.78 4.22 5.08
N GLY A 36 -10.60 3.49 6.18
CA GLY A 36 -11.58 2.52 6.67
C GLY A 36 -12.94 3.14 7.01
N VAL A 37 -12.94 4.28 7.71
CA VAL A 37 -14.15 5.05 8.04
C VAL A 37 -14.83 5.53 6.76
N GLY A 38 -14.07 6.06 5.80
CA GLY A 38 -14.59 6.45 4.48
C GLY A 38 -15.24 5.28 3.75
N ALA A 39 -14.56 4.13 3.68
CA ALA A 39 -15.05 2.92 3.04
C ALA A 39 -16.31 2.34 3.73
N LEU A 40 -16.46 2.52 5.04
CA LEU A 40 -17.63 2.07 5.79
C LEU A 40 -18.81 3.05 5.78
N LEU A 41 -18.58 4.32 5.48
CA LEU A 41 -19.56 5.40 5.61
C LEU A 41 -20.95 5.08 5.04
N PRO A 42 -21.11 4.66 3.77
CA PRO A 42 -22.45 4.42 3.21
C PRO A 42 -23.14 3.17 3.80
N PHE A 43 -22.39 2.27 4.42
CA PHE A 43 -22.89 1.00 4.93
C PHE A 43 -23.24 1.07 6.41
N VAL A 44 -22.38 1.68 7.22
CA VAL A 44 -22.60 1.82 8.66
C VAL A 44 -23.59 2.93 8.96
N ALA A 45 -23.65 4.01 8.19
CA ALA A 45 -24.59 5.10 8.39
C ALA A 45 -25.71 5.13 7.33
N LYS A 46 -26.96 4.96 7.78
CA LYS A 46 -28.17 4.94 6.93
C LYS A 46 -28.82 6.32 6.83
N THR A 47 -28.79 7.14 7.88
CA THR A 47 -29.38 8.49 7.89
C THR A 47 -28.34 9.60 7.71
N ASP A 48 -28.75 10.83 7.38
CA ASP A 48 -27.78 11.95 7.29
C ASP A 48 -27.17 12.30 8.65
N ALA A 49 -27.95 12.17 9.73
CA ALA A 49 -27.46 12.36 11.09
C ALA A 49 -26.37 11.34 11.43
N GLU A 50 -26.60 10.05 11.13
CA GLU A 50 -25.60 9.00 11.32
C GLU A 50 -24.34 9.24 10.48
N ARG A 51 -24.48 9.69 9.23
CA ARG A 51 -23.32 9.99 8.36
C ARG A 51 -22.47 11.12 8.92
N ARG A 52 -23.12 12.16 9.48
CA ARG A 52 -22.41 13.25 10.16
C ARG A 52 -21.67 12.76 11.39
N VAL A 53 -22.27 11.87 12.20
CA VAL A 53 -21.60 11.27 13.36
C VAL A 53 -20.31 10.56 12.90
N VAL A 54 -20.41 9.67 11.90
CA VAL A 54 -19.25 8.94 11.37
C VAL A 54 -18.18 9.88 10.83
N ILE A 55 -18.54 10.86 9.99
CA ILE A 55 -17.59 11.83 9.42
C ILE A 55 -16.89 12.64 10.52
N ASN A 56 -17.63 13.07 11.55
CA ASN A 56 -17.06 13.87 12.63
C ASN A 56 -16.11 13.08 13.54
N THR A 57 -16.12 11.74 13.51
CA THR A 57 -15.14 10.94 14.26
C THR A 57 -13.71 11.11 13.73
N VAL A 58 -13.54 11.40 12.44
CA VAL A 58 -12.24 11.59 11.77
C VAL A 58 -11.97 13.04 11.40
N GLY A 59 -13.02 13.88 11.37
CA GLY A 59 -12.96 15.30 11.00
C GLY A 59 -11.81 16.12 11.60
N PRO A 60 -11.46 15.95 12.89
CA PRO A 60 -10.36 16.71 13.51
C PRO A 60 -8.94 16.23 13.16
N VAL A 61 -8.77 15.01 12.66
CA VAL A 61 -7.43 14.35 12.57
C VAL A 61 -6.99 14.03 11.14
N TRP A 62 -7.94 13.88 10.20
CA TRP A 62 -7.64 13.34 8.87
C TRP A 62 -6.64 14.19 8.06
N GLU A 63 -6.62 15.51 8.25
CA GLU A 63 -5.66 16.40 7.57
C GLU A 63 -4.22 16.09 7.99
N GLY A 64 -4.00 15.89 9.29
CA GLY A 64 -2.70 15.52 9.84
C GLY A 64 -2.29 14.10 9.47
N ASN A 65 -3.24 13.16 9.48
CA ASN A 65 -2.97 11.76 9.12
C ASN A 65 -2.48 11.62 7.68
N GLN A 66 -3.01 12.40 6.74
CA GLN A 66 -2.59 12.37 5.34
C GLN A 66 -1.12 12.81 5.13
N VAL A 67 -0.54 13.57 6.08
CA VAL A 67 0.87 14.00 6.01
C VAL A 67 1.82 12.82 6.07
N TRP A 68 1.47 11.71 6.75
CA TRP A 68 2.30 10.51 6.77
C TRP A 68 2.56 9.95 5.37
N PHE A 69 1.56 10.01 4.48
CA PHE A 69 1.72 9.57 3.10
C PHE A 69 2.68 10.49 2.31
N ILE A 70 2.51 11.80 2.47
CA ILE A 70 3.34 12.81 1.80
C ILE A 70 4.80 12.68 2.27
N LEU A 71 5.01 12.56 3.58
CA LEU A 71 6.32 12.36 4.19
C LEU A 71 6.95 11.04 3.73
N GLY A 72 6.19 9.95 3.68
CA GLY A 72 6.66 8.67 3.13
C GLY A 72 7.13 8.80 1.68
N GLY A 73 6.34 9.43 0.82
CA GLY A 73 6.72 9.69 -0.58
C GLY A 73 7.98 10.55 -0.71
N GLY A 74 8.07 11.62 0.07
CA GLY A 74 9.26 12.49 0.12
C GLY A 74 10.50 11.78 0.66
N ALA A 75 10.34 10.91 1.66
CA ALA A 75 11.43 10.12 2.22
C ALA A 75 11.98 9.11 1.21
N ILE A 76 11.11 8.43 0.43
CA ILE A 76 11.56 7.56 -0.68
C ILE A 76 12.30 8.39 -1.72
N PHE A 77 11.78 9.56 -2.10
CA PHE A 77 12.45 10.44 -3.05
C PHE A 77 13.83 10.88 -2.58
N ALA A 78 13.99 11.21 -1.29
CA ALA A 78 15.26 11.65 -0.72
C ALA A 78 16.26 10.50 -0.52
N ALA A 79 15.81 9.35 -0.03
CA ALA A 79 16.68 8.22 0.31
C ALA A 79 16.98 7.31 -0.87
N TRP A 80 15.98 7.07 -1.74
CA TRP A 80 16.06 6.17 -2.89
C TRP A 80 15.37 6.73 -4.15
N PRO A 81 15.97 7.74 -4.81
CA PRO A 81 15.40 8.33 -6.01
C PRO A 81 15.05 7.33 -7.13
N PRO A 82 15.88 6.29 -7.42
CA PRO A 82 15.52 5.29 -8.42
C PRO A 82 14.28 4.48 -8.04
N LEU A 83 14.14 4.09 -6.76
CA LEU A 83 12.96 3.37 -6.27
C LEU A 83 11.70 4.23 -6.40
N TYR A 84 11.79 5.52 -6.07
CA TYR A 84 10.72 6.49 -6.28
C TYR A 84 10.33 6.54 -7.76
N ALA A 85 11.30 6.76 -8.65
CA ALA A 85 11.05 6.89 -10.08
C ALA A 85 10.40 5.65 -10.68
N VAL A 86 10.93 4.45 -10.40
CA VAL A 86 10.38 3.18 -10.89
C VAL A 86 8.97 2.94 -10.36
N SER A 87 8.72 3.18 -9.07
CA SER A 87 7.42 2.90 -8.46
C SER A 87 6.33 3.83 -9.03
N PHE A 88 6.58 5.14 -9.06
CA PHE A 88 5.56 6.10 -9.51
C PHE A 88 5.35 6.09 -11.03
N SER A 89 6.38 5.76 -11.83
CA SER A 89 6.25 5.64 -13.29
C SER A 89 5.73 4.27 -13.74
N GLY A 90 6.15 3.19 -13.07
CA GLY A 90 5.70 1.82 -13.36
C GLY A 90 4.23 1.61 -13.00
N PHE A 91 3.80 2.17 -11.86
CA PHE A 91 2.41 2.14 -11.40
C PHE A 91 1.63 3.40 -11.80
N TYR A 92 2.00 4.09 -12.88
CA TYR A 92 1.50 5.43 -13.22
C TYR A 92 -0.03 5.57 -13.11
N LEU A 93 -0.81 4.73 -13.82
CA LEU A 93 -2.27 4.86 -13.79
C LEU A 93 -2.85 4.51 -12.41
N ALA A 94 -2.27 3.54 -11.71
CA ALA A 94 -2.69 3.19 -10.35
C ALA A 94 -2.43 4.34 -9.37
N MET A 95 -1.25 4.96 -9.42
CA MET A 95 -0.90 6.14 -8.62
C MET A 95 -1.76 7.35 -8.97
N PHE A 96 -2.09 7.55 -10.25
CA PHE A 96 -3.00 8.61 -10.68
C PHE A 96 -4.40 8.43 -10.09
N ILE A 97 -4.94 7.21 -10.10
CA ILE A 97 -6.25 6.89 -9.50
C ILE A 97 -6.23 7.12 -7.98
N ILE A 98 -5.17 6.68 -7.29
CA ILE A 98 -4.98 6.96 -5.85
C ILE A 98 -4.97 8.47 -5.61
N LEU A 99 -4.17 9.22 -6.36
CA LEU A 99 -4.06 10.66 -6.22
C LEU A 99 -5.41 11.35 -6.44
N ALA A 100 -6.14 10.98 -7.49
CA ALA A 100 -7.46 11.53 -7.76
C ALA A 100 -8.44 11.26 -6.60
N ALA A 101 -8.45 10.03 -6.06
CA ALA A 101 -9.26 9.68 -4.89
C ALA A 101 -8.87 10.48 -3.64
N LEU A 102 -7.57 10.64 -3.40
CA LEU A 102 -7.02 11.41 -2.27
C LEU A 102 -7.20 12.93 -2.41
N ILE A 103 -7.37 13.47 -3.63
CA ILE A 103 -7.75 14.88 -3.85
C ILE A 103 -9.24 15.07 -3.59
N VAL A 104 -10.07 14.15 -4.05
CA VAL A 104 -11.53 14.24 -3.91
C VAL A 104 -11.95 14.12 -2.44
N ARG A 105 -11.25 13.32 -1.63
CA ARG A 105 -11.58 13.09 -0.21
C ARG A 105 -11.60 14.38 0.66
N PRO A 106 -10.53 15.21 0.73
CA PRO A 106 -10.53 16.51 1.41
C PRO A 106 -11.67 17.42 0.97
N VAL A 107 -11.89 17.50 -0.35
CA VAL A 107 -12.94 18.31 -0.97
C VAL A 107 -14.31 17.84 -0.51
N ALA A 108 -14.53 16.52 -0.47
CA ALA A 108 -15.76 15.93 -0.02
C ALA A 108 -16.06 16.23 1.46
N PHE A 109 -15.06 16.14 2.34
CA PHE A 109 -15.22 16.52 3.75
C PHE A 109 -15.69 17.97 3.92
N LYS A 110 -15.04 18.92 3.23
CA LYS A 110 -15.33 20.36 3.38
C LYS A 110 -16.63 20.78 2.68
N PHE A 111 -16.96 20.21 1.51
CA PHE A 111 -18.09 20.65 0.69
C PHE A 111 -19.40 19.91 0.93
N ARG A 112 -19.39 18.72 1.52
CA ARG A 112 -20.61 17.94 1.80
C ARG A 112 -21.70 18.76 2.49
N SER A 113 -21.33 19.54 3.51
CA SER A 113 -22.29 20.29 4.34
C SER A 113 -22.60 21.71 3.83
N LYS A 114 -21.97 22.15 2.73
CA LYS A 114 -22.14 23.52 2.20
C LYS A 114 -23.49 23.76 1.50
N ARG A 115 -24.17 22.69 1.05
CA ARG A 115 -25.50 22.79 0.43
C ARG A 115 -26.49 21.83 1.12
N GLN A 116 -27.70 22.31 1.38
CA GLN A 116 -28.80 21.56 1.99
C GLN A 116 -29.59 20.79 0.91
N ASN A 117 -28.90 20.05 0.03
CA ASN A 117 -29.52 19.26 -1.03
C ASN A 117 -29.17 17.76 -0.84
N VAL A 118 -30.17 16.88 -0.89
CA VAL A 118 -29.99 15.44 -0.68
C VAL A 118 -29.08 14.80 -1.74
N ARG A 119 -29.26 15.16 -3.02
CA ARG A 119 -28.42 14.64 -4.11
C ARG A 119 -26.97 15.12 -3.96
N TRP A 120 -26.78 16.37 -3.56
CA TRP A 120 -25.45 16.92 -3.26
C TRP A 120 -24.73 16.12 -2.17
N ARG A 121 -25.37 15.92 -1.01
CA ARG A 121 -24.78 15.15 0.09
C ARG A 121 -24.47 13.72 -0.30
N LYS A 122 -25.40 13.06 -0.99
CA LYS A 122 -25.22 11.67 -1.44
C LYS A 122 -24.04 11.52 -2.41
N SER A 123 -23.84 12.46 -3.32
CA SER A 123 -22.66 12.44 -4.21
C SER A 123 -21.36 12.56 -3.42
N TRP A 124 -21.31 13.45 -2.42
CA TRP A 124 -20.12 13.58 -1.56
C TRP A 124 -19.92 12.39 -0.62
N ASP A 125 -20.99 11.73 -0.16
CA ASP A 125 -20.90 10.48 0.60
C ASP A 125 -20.25 9.36 -0.23
N TRP A 126 -20.61 9.24 -1.51
CA TRP A 126 -19.97 8.30 -2.43
C TRP A 126 -18.54 8.68 -2.78
N ALA A 127 -18.25 9.97 -2.87
CA ALA A 127 -16.89 10.46 -3.04
C ALA A 127 -16.00 10.14 -1.82
N LEU A 128 -16.52 10.26 -0.59
CA LEU A 128 -15.82 9.83 0.63
C LEU A 128 -15.60 8.31 0.67
N PHE A 129 -16.61 7.54 0.24
CA PHE A 129 -16.47 6.10 0.07
C PHE A 129 -15.34 5.73 -0.90
N ALA A 130 -15.36 6.29 -2.11
CA ALA A 130 -14.33 6.04 -3.11
C ALA A 130 -12.95 6.52 -2.62
N GLY A 131 -12.90 7.69 -1.96
CA GLY A 131 -11.70 8.27 -1.37
C GLY A 131 -11.05 7.43 -0.26
N GLY A 132 -11.81 6.54 0.39
CA GLY A 132 -11.29 5.56 1.34
C GLY A 132 -11.02 4.20 0.71
N ALA A 133 -11.97 3.66 -0.04
CA ALA A 133 -11.91 2.30 -0.56
C ALA A 133 -10.90 2.13 -1.71
N VAL A 134 -10.81 3.11 -2.63
CA VAL A 134 -9.95 3.01 -3.81
C VAL A 134 -8.47 3.02 -3.42
N PRO A 135 -7.96 3.96 -2.60
CA PRO A 135 -6.57 3.92 -2.16
C PRO A 135 -6.25 2.65 -1.37
N ALA A 136 -7.12 2.27 -0.42
CA ALA A 136 -6.94 1.06 0.39
C ALA A 136 -6.77 -0.21 -0.45
N LEU A 137 -7.56 -0.35 -1.53
CA LEU A 137 -7.47 -1.48 -2.46
C LEU A 137 -6.20 -1.40 -3.31
N ILE A 138 -5.94 -0.26 -3.96
CA ILE A 138 -4.85 -0.14 -4.93
C ILE A 138 -3.48 -0.20 -4.25
N PHE A 139 -3.32 0.33 -3.03
CA PHE A 139 -2.08 0.14 -2.28
C PHE A 139 -1.78 -1.34 -2.02
N GLY A 140 -2.79 -2.14 -1.66
CA GLY A 140 -2.62 -3.58 -1.51
C GLY A 140 -2.28 -4.28 -2.83
N VAL A 141 -2.93 -3.90 -3.94
CA VAL A 141 -2.59 -4.40 -5.29
C VAL A 141 -1.14 -4.07 -5.64
N ALA A 142 -0.66 -2.85 -5.34
CA ALA A 142 0.71 -2.45 -5.57
C ALA A 142 1.69 -3.31 -4.77
N VAL A 143 1.43 -3.53 -3.47
CA VAL A 143 2.25 -4.42 -2.63
C VAL A 143 2.26 -5.85 -3.17
N GLY A 144 1.11 -6.38 -3.61
CA GLY A 144 1.02 -7.71 -4.21
C GLY A 144 1.87 -7.85 -5.48
N ASN A 145 1.86 -6.83 -6.35
CA ASN A 145 2.73 -6.81 -7.54
C ASN A 145 4.21 -6.67 -7.19
N VAL A 146 4.55 -5.91 -6.14
CA VAL A 146 5.95 -5.83 -5.67
C VAL A 146 6.44 -7.19 -5.17
N LEU A 147 5.60 -7.95 -4.45
CA LEU A 147 5.93 -9.31 -4.01
C LEU A 147 6.11 -10.30 -5.17
N GLN A 148 5.36 -10.13 -6.25
CA GLN A 148 5.49 -10.93 -7.48
C GLN A 148 6.59 -10.43 -8.43
N GLY A 149 7.15 -9.25 -8.22
CA GLY A 149 8.02 -8.58 -9.19
C GLY A 149 7.23 -7.92 -10.33
N VAL A 150 7.70 -6.75 -10.76
CA VAL A 150 7.10 -5.97 -11.85
C VAL A 150 8.02 -6.04 -13.07
N PRO A 151 7.49 -6.25 -14.29
CA PRO A 151 8.30 -6.39 -15.49
C PRO A 151 8.80 -5.03 -16.02
N PHE A 152 9.78 -4.44 -15.34
CA PHE A 152 10.54 -3.29 -15.84
C PHE A 152 11.99 -3.69 -16.11
N GLU A 153 12.63 -2.96 -17.02
CA GLU A 153 14.04 -3.11 -17.35
C GLU A 153 14.76 -1.79 -17.12
N LEU A 154 16.02 -1.85 -16.69
CA LEU A 154 16.88 -0.68 -16.61
C LEU A 154 17.69 -0.59 -17.90
N THR A 155 17.65 0.57 -18.56
CA THR A 155 18.54 0.85 -19.71
C THR A 155 20.00 0.96 -19.24
N PRO A 156 20.98 0.96 -20.15
CA PRO A 156 22.39 1.16 -19.81
C PRO A 156 22.65 2.47 -19.03
N ASP A 157 21.83 3.49 -19.26
CA ASP A 157 21.88 4.79 -18.57
C ASP A 157 21.03 4.80 -17.27
N LEU A 158 20.64 3.63 -16.75
CA LEU A 158 19.84 3.44 -15.54
C LEU A 158 18.42 4.05 -15.60
N PHE A 159 17.86 4.25 -16.80
CA PHE A 159 16.45 4.63 -16.92
C PHE A 159 15.55 3.40 -16.82
N ALA A 160 14.53 3.51 -15.97
CA ALA A 160 13.49 2.51 -15.87
C ALA A 160 12.57 2.56 -17.08
N ARG A 161 12.51 1.45 -17.83
CA ARG A 161 11.62 1.26 -18.96
C ARG A 161 10.66 0.13 -18.65
N TYR A 162 9.37 0.45 -18.67
CA TYR A 162 8.30 -0.53 -18.70
C TYR A 162 7.63 -0.44 -20.07
N GLU A 163 7.72 -1.49 -20.88
CA GLU A 163 7.12 -1.51 -22.22
C GLU A 163 5.61 -1.74 -22.19
N GLY A 164 4.93 -1.36 -23.28
CA GLY A 164 3.49 -1.54 -23.46
C GLY A 164 2.65 -0.30 -23.17
N ALA A 165 1.39 -0.35 -23.62
CA ALA A 165 0.44 0.73 -23.45
C ALA A 165 0.01 0.88 -21.99
N PHE A 166 -0.31 2.12 -21.57
CA PHE A 166 -0.61 2.42 -20.16
C PHE A 166 -1.79 1.61 -19.59
N TYR A 167 -2.83 1.35 -20.39
CA TYR A 167 -3.99 0.56 -19.98
C TYR A 167 -3.66 -0.93 -19.84
N ALA A 168 -2.80 -1.45 -20.69
CA ALA A 168 -2.35 -2.85 -20.64
C ALA A 168 -1.49 -3.10 -19.39
N LYS A 169 -0.62 -2.14 -19.05
CA LYS A 169 0.14 -2.15 -17.78
C LYS A 169 -0.80 -2.19 -16.58
N PHE A 170 -1.79 -1.30 -16.55
CA PHE A 170 -2.76 -1.27 -15.46
C PHE A 170 -3.57 -2.57 -15.35
N ALA A 171 -4.04 -3.12 -16.47
CA ALA A 171 -4.71 -4.42 -16.48
C ALA A 171 -3.79 -5.55 -15.97
N GLY A 172 -2.50 -5.51 -16.32
CA GLY A 172 -1.49 -6.43 -15.81
C GLY A 172 -1.26 -6.36 -14.30
N LEU A 173 -1.47 -5.18 -13.69
CA LEU A 173 -1.41 -5.02 -12.23
C LEU A 173 -2.57 -5.72 -11.52
N LEU A 174 -3.72 -5.87 -12.18
CA LEU A 174 -4.93 -6.50 -11.63
C LEU A 174 -4.89 -8.03 -11.78
N ASN A 175 -3.74 -8.63 -11.48
CA ASN A 175 -3.61 -10.08 -11.48
C ASN A 175 -4.27 -10.70 -10.23
N PRO A 176 -4.62 -12.00 -10.25
CA PRO A 176 -5.39 -12.64 -9.17
C PRO A 176 -4.75 -12.53 -7.79
N PHE A 177 -3.43 -12.68 -7.68
CA PHE A 177 -2.73 -12.59 -6.41
C PHE A 177 -2.69 -11.14 -5.90
N ALA A 178 -2.37 -10.19 -6.77
CA ALA A 178 -2.39 -8.78 -6.40
C ALA A 178 -3.79 -8.30 -5.98
N LEU A 179 -4.85 -8.79 -6.63
CA LEU A 179 -6.23 -8.53 -6.23
C LEU A 179 -6.56 -9.13 -4.87
N LEU A 180 -6.09 -10.34 -4.55
CA LEU A 180 -6.23 -10.93 -3.23
C LEU A 180 -5.58 -10.04 -2.15
N VAL A 181 -4.34 -9.60 -2.36
CA VAL A 181 -3.63 -8.70 -1.44
C VAL A 181 -4.33 -7.33 -1.35
N GLY A 182 -4.88 -6.83 -2.45
CA GLY A 182 -5.72 -5.64 -2.49
C GLY A 182 -6.96 -5.75 -1.61
N VAL A 183 -7.74 -6.81 -1.78
CA VAL A 183 -8.96 -7.07 -1.00
C VAL A 183 -8.61 -7.26 0.48
N MET A 184 -7.53 -7.98 0.78
CA MET A 184 -7.02 -8.13 2.14
C MET A 184 -6.66 -6.77 2.76
N SER A 185 -5.96 -5.90 2.03
CA SER A 185 -5.62 -4.54 2.46
C SER A 185 -6.86 -3.70 2.74
N LEU A 186 -7.84 -3.71 1.82
CA LEU A 186 -9.12 -3.02 2.02
C LEU A 186 -9.85 -3.55 3.26
N ALA A 187 -9.95 -4.86 3.43
CA ALA A 187 -10.58 -5.46 4.60
C ALA A 187 -9.85 -5.10 5.90
N MET A 188 -8.51 -5.04 5.88
CA MET A 188 -7.70 -4.67 7.03
C MET A 188 -7.99 -3.23 7.46
N LEU A 189 -7.99 -2.29 6.52
CA LEU A 189 -8.27 -0.89 6.80
C LEU A 189 -9.73 -0.66 7.19
N VAL A 190 -10.67 -1.39 6.58
CA VAL A 190 -12.09 -1.41 7.02
C VAL A 190 -12.21 -1.89 8.46
N THR A 191 -11.47 -2.92 8.86
CA THR A 191 -11.45 -3.42 10.25
C THR A 191 -10.92 -2.34 11.20
N HIS A 192 -9.85 -1.64 10.81
CA HIS A 192 -9.27 -0.55 11.59
C HIS A 192 -10.24 0.64 11.74
N GLY A 193 -10.88 1.06 10.64
CA GLY A 193 -11.91 2.09 10.65
C GLY A 193 -13.15 1.69 11.46
N ALA A 194 -13.57 0.43 11.40
CA ALA A 194 -14.65 -0.10 12.23
C ALA A 194 -14.31 -0.03 13.73
N ALA A 195 -13.08 -0.37 14.11
CA ALA A 195 -12.61 -0.25 15.49
C ALA A 195 -12.62 1.23 15.93
N TRP A 196 -12.16 2.15 15.08
CA TRP A 196 -12.20 3.59 15.34
C TRP A 196 -13.63 4.11 15.54
N ILE A 197 -14.56 3.79 14.64
CA ILE A 197 -15.97 4.20 14.77
C ILE A 197 -16.58 3.61 16.05
N SER A 198 -16.28 2.36 16.36
CA SER A 198 -16.79 1.67 17.55
C SER A 198 -16.27 2.26 18.87
N PHE A 199 -15.12 2.94 18.81
CA PHE A 199 -14.50 3.65 19.93
C PHE A 199 -15.00 5.10 20.07
N LYS A 200 -15.27 5.79 18.95
CA LYS A 200 -15.65 7.21 18.94
C LYS A 200 -17.15 7.48 18.86
N ALA A 201 -17.95 6.54 18.37
CA ALA A 201 -19.39 6.68 18.20
C ALA A 201 -20.16 5.79 19.18
N GLU A 202 -21.43 6.10 19.38
CA GLU A 202 -22.33 5.36 20.27
C GLU A 202 -23.57 4.84 19.52
N GLY A 203 -24.33 3.97 20.19
CA GLY A 203 -25.61 3.47 19.72
C GLY A 203 -25.52 2.60 18.46
N VAL A 204 -26.53 2.73 17.59
CA VAL A 204 -26.73 1.86 16.42
C VAL A 204 -25.62 1.92 15.37
N VAL A 205 -24.88 3.04 15.31
CA VAL A 205 -23.74 3.23 14.39
C VAL A 205 -22.56 2.40 14.88
N ALA A 206 -22.24 2.45 16.17
CA ALA A 206 -21.17 1.66 16.78
C ALA A 206 -21.44 0.15 16.66
N THR A 207 -22.68 -0.30 16.92
CA THR A 207 -23.04 -1.72 16.79
C THR A 207 -22.87 -2.23 15.35
N ARG A 208 -23.30 -1.45 14.35
CA ARG A 208 -23.09 -1.78 12.93
C ARG A 208 -21.62 -1.78 12.55
N ALA A 209 -20.83 -0.82 13.05
CA ALA A 209 -19.40 -0.78 12.83
C ALA A 209 -18.73 -2.04 13.38
N ARG A 210 -19.06 -2.48 14.61
CA ARG A 210 -18.52 -3.72 15.20
C ARG A 210 -18.86 -4.97 14.39
N SER A 211 -20.10 -5.11 13.93
CA SER A 211 -20.47 -6.30 13.15
C SER A 211 -19.74 -6.34 11.81
N MET A 212 -19.70 -5.23 11.09
CA MET A 212 -18.97 -5.12 9.82
C MET A 212 -17.46 -5.29 10.02
N GLY A 213 -16.90 -4.71 11.08
CA GLY A 213 -15.49 -4.84 11.46
C GLY A 213 -15.08 -6.26 11.80
N THR A 214 -15.97 -7.02 12.44
CA THR A 214 -15.72 -8.44 12.74
C THR A 214 -15.64 -9.25 11.45
N ILE A 215 -16.58 -9.04 10.52
CA ILE A 215 -16.58 -9.72 9.22
C ILE A 215 -15.33 -9.33 8.42
N SER A 216 -15.01 -8.03 8.32
CA SER A 216 -13.81 -7.60 7.61
C SER A 216 -12.54 -8.14 8.26
N GLY A 217 -12.49 -8.25 9.59
CA GLY A 217 -11.34 -8.81 10.31
C GLY A 217 -11.13 -10.28 9.98
N LEU A 218 -12.20 -11.07 9.89
CA LEU A 218 -12.13 -12.46 9.42
C LEU A 218 -11.65 -12.56 7.97
N VAL A 219 -12.11 -11.66 7.09
CA VAL A 219 -11.64 -11.59 5.70
C VAL A 219 -10.15 -11.22 5.64
N THR A 220 -9.68 -10.31 6.50
CA THR A 220 -8.26 -9.98 6.60
C THR A 220 -7.42 -11.18 7.03
N ILE A 221 -7.84 -11.90 8.07
CA ILE A 221 -7.12 -13.09 8.56
C ILE A 221 -7.09 -14.17 7.48
N GLY A 222 -8.24 -14.49 6.88
CA GLY A 222 -8.33 -15.48 5.82
C GLY A 222 -7.53 -15.08 4.58
N GLY A 223 -7.61 -13.81 4.18
CA GLY A 223 -6.84 -13.25 3.07
C GLY A 223 -5.33 -13.29 3.31
N TYR A 224 -4.88 -13.00 4.54
CA TYR A 224 -3.48 -13.06 4.93
C TYR A 224 -2.92 -14.48 4.89
N VAL A 225 -3.66 -15.44 5.47
CA VAL A 225 -3.28 -16.86 5.42
C VAL A 225 -3.24 -17.35 3.97
N LEU A 226 -4.27 -17.04 3.17
CA LEU A 226 -4.34 -17.46 1.78
C LEU A 226 -3.22 -16.84 0.93
N ALA A 227 -2.95 -15.54 1.09
CA ALA A 227 -1.87 -14.86 0.38
C ALA A 227 -0.50 -15.42 0.80
N GLY A 228 -0.30 -15.71 2.09
CA GLY A 228 0.93 -16.34 2.59
C GLY A 228 1.13 -17.74 2.02
N LEU A 229 0.09 -18.58 1.98
CA LEU A 229 0.14 -19.92 1.38
C LEU A 229 0.39 -19.85 -0.13
N TRP A 230 -0.29 -18.95 -0.84
CA TRP A 230 -0.07 -18.77 -2.28
C TRP A 230 1.35 -18.29 -2.56
N LEU A 231 1.87 -17.35 -1.78
CA LEU A 231 3.25 -16.90 -1.92
C LEU A 231 4.25 -18.03 -1.66
N ALA A 232 4.01 -18.89 -0.67
CA ALA A 232 4.89 -19.99 -0.32
C ALA A 232 4.92 -21.12 -1.35
N TYR A 233 3.77 -21.46 -1.96
CA TYR A 233 3.65 -22.65 -2.81
C TYR A 233 3.37 -22.38 -4.29
N GLY A 234 2.73 -21.25 -4.60
CA GLY A 234 2.20 -20.96 -5.94
C GLY A 234 2.93 -19.85 -6.68
N ILE A 235 3.80 -19.08 -6.01
CA ILE A 235 4.61 -18.04 -6.66
C ILE A 235 6.07 -18.49 -6.64
N SER A 236 6.59 -18.67 -7.85
CA SER A 236 8.00 -18.81 -8.14
C SER A 236 8.74 -17.57 -7.64
N GLY A 237 9.37 -17.64 -6.47
CA GLY A 237 10.16 -16.52 -5.93
C GLY A 237 11.25 -16.09 -6.91
N TYR A 238 11.69 -14.84 -6.88
CA TYR A 238 12.86 -14.41 -7.63
C TYR A 238 14.06 -14.52 -6.71
N ALA A 239 15.12 -15.21 -7.13
CA ALA A 239 16.41 -15.07 -6.46
C ALA A 239 17.51 -14.73 -7.44
N TRP A 240 18.54 -14.10 -6.90
CA TRP A 240 19.77 -13.78 -7.59
C TRP A 240 20.47 -15.07 -8.03
N GLN A 241 20.31 -15.44 -9.30
CA GLN A 241 21.29 -16.34 -9.90
C GLN A 241 22.58 -15.53 -10.10
N LYS A 242 23.69 -16.00 -9.51
CA LYS A 242 25.03 -15.59 -9.93
C LYS A 242 25.23 -16.04 -11.37
N ILE A 243 24.77 -15.26 -12.32
CA ILE A 243 25.23 -15.39 -13.69
C ILE A 243 26.52 -14.59 -13.76
N LEU A 244 27.65 -15.29 -13.80
CA LEU A 244 28.90 -14.72 -14.30
C LEU A 244 28.65 -14.37 -15.76
N PHE A 245 28.18 -13.15 -16.03
CA PHE A 245 28.08 -12.66 -17.39
C PHE A 245 29.49 -12.23 -17.85
N PRO A 246 30.02 -12.78 -18.95
CA PRO A 246 31.04 -12.09 -19.72
C PRO A 246 30.43 -10.74 -20.12
N MET A 247 31.17 -9.66 -19.89
CA MET A 247 30.78 -8.25 -20.10
C MET A 247 29.79 -8.04 -21.27
N GLY A 248 28.63 -7.42 -20.99
CA GLY A 248 27.87 -6.70 -22.04
C GLY A 248 26.38 -7.02 -22.27
N ARG A 249 25.64 -7.64 -21.34
CA ARG A 249 24.16 -7.79 -21.49
C ARG A 249 23.38 -7.32 -20.26
N PRO A 250 22.15 -6.76 -20.44
CA PRO A 250 21.35 -6.21 -19.35
C PRO A 250 20.89 -7.29 -18.36
N ILE A 251 20.77 -6.89 -17.10
CA ILE A 251 20.31 -7.74 -15.98
C ILE A 251 18.85 -8.12 -16.22
N ARG A 252 18.55 -9.42 -16.29
CA ARG A 252 17.18 -9.94 -16.44
C ARG A 252 16.78 -10.76 -15.23
N PHE A 253 15.68 -10.41 -14.58
CA PHE A 253 15.09 -11.19 -13.49
C PHE A 253 14.39 -12.44 -14.05
N ILE A 254 14.73 -13.63 -13.53
CA ILE A 254 14.12 -14.91 -13.93
C ILE A 254 13.49 -15.59 -12.70
N PRO A 255 12.27 -16.14 -12.79
CA PRO A 255 11.58 -16.81 -11.67
C PRO A 255 12.25 -18.14 -11.25
N MET A 256 12.31 -18.44 -9.94
CA MET A 256 12.80 -19.71 -9.36
C MET A 256 11.70 -20.74 -9.10
N SER A 257 12.07 -22.02 -9.10
CA SER A 257 11.17 -23.10 -8.67
C SER A 257 10.87 -23.07 -7.16
N SER A 258 9.69 -23.57 -6.78
CA SER A 258 9.12 -23.57 -5.41
C SER A 258 10.02 -24.17 -4.32
N ALA A 259 10.90 -25.12 -4.66
CA ALA A 259 11.84 -25.72 -3.71
C ALA A 259 12.92 -24.75 -3.21
N GLN A 260 13.27 -23.71 -3.99
CA GLN A 260 14.28 -22.73 -3.61
C GLN A 260 13.69 -21.57 -2.79
N ALA A 261 12.42 -21.22 -3.02
CA ALA A 261 11.68 -20.23 -2.24
C ALA A 261 11.44 -20.70 -0.78
N ALA A 262 11.17 -22.00 -0.59
CA ALA A 262 11.04 -22.61 0.74
C ALA A 262 12.34 -22.55 1.56
N GLY A 263 13.51 -22.64 0.90
CA GLY A 263 14.81 -22.46 1.56
C GLY A 263 15.04 -21.03 2.10
N PHE A 264 14.44 -20.03 1.46
CA PHE A 264 14.54 -18.62 1.88
C PHE A 264 13.72 -18.30 3.14
N LEU A 265 12.62 -19.05 3.36
CA LEU A 265 11.75 -18.91 4.54
C LEU A 265 12.20 -19.76 5.75
N PHE A 266 13.04 -20.78 5.55
CA PHE A 266 13.46 -21.72 6.60
C PHE A 266 14.97 -21.82 6.88
N MET A 267 15.84 -21.06 6.21
CA MET A 267 17.28 -21.07 6.52
C MET A 267 17.66 -20.18 7.71
N GLY A 268 17.32 -20.69 8.89
CA GLY A 268 17.99 -20.36 10.15
C GLY A 268 19.30 -21.15 10.35
N ASN A 269 20.12 -21.36 9.31
CA ASN A 269 21.44 -21.99 9.47
C ASN A 269 22.46 -21.48 8.44
N GLY A 270 23.46 -20.74 8.92
CA GLY A 270 24.84 -20.88 8.46
C GLY A 270 25.42 -19.91 7.44
N HIS A 271 24.65 -19.05 6.76
CA HIS A 271 25.22 -18.13 5.76
C HIS A 271 24.70 -16.69 5.91
N GLY A 272 25.21 -15.98 6.92
CA GLY A 272 24.97 -14.54 7.16
C GLY A 272 25.48 -13.57 6.08
N LEU A 273 25.91 -14.05 4.90
CA LEU A 273 26.54 -13.23 3.86
C LEU A 273 25.63 -12.87 2.68
N LEU A 274 24.40 -13.41 2.62
CA LEU A 274 23.47 -13.17 1.51
C LEU A 274 22.52 -11.98 1.74
N TRP A 275 22.26 -11.61 3.00
CA TRP A 275 21.47 -10.41 3.35
C TRP A 275 22.11 -9.10 2.87
N HIS A 276 23.44 -9.00 2.90
CA HIS A 276 24.18 -7.81 2.42
C HIS A 276 23.99 -7.52 0.92
N ARG A 277 23.59 -8.50 0.11
CA ARG A 277 23.47 -8.34 -1.35
C ARG A 277 22.06 -8.08 -1.84
N GLY A 278 21.02 -8.28 -1.02
CA GLY A 278 19.66 -7.82 -1.34
C GLY A 278 19.55 -6.30 -1.39
N LEU A 279 20.40 -5.60 -0.62
CA LEU A 279 20.59 -4.15 -0.67
C LEU A 279 21.30 -3.67 -1.96
N ALA A 280 21.88 -4.56 -2.77
CA ALA A 280 22.59 -4.17 -3.99
C ALA A 280 21.65 -3.73 -5.13
N PHE A 281 20.34 -3.93 -5.00
CA PHE A 281 19.35 -3.28 -5.90
C PHE A 281 19.07 -1.82 -5.50
N LEU A 282 19.56 -1.39 -4.34
CA LEU A 282 19.57 0.00 -3.89
C LEU A 282 20.95 0.65 -4.09
N ALA A 283 21.78 0.10 -4.99
CA ALA A 283 23.10 0.61 -5.38
C ALA A 283 23.19 0.74 -6.90
#